data_AF-A0AAU9KWJ8-F1
#
_entry.id   AF-A0AAU9KWJ8-F1
#
_cell.length_a   1.000
_cell.length_b   1.000
_cell.length_c   1.000
_cell.angle_alpha   90.00
_cell.angle_beta   90.00
_cell.angle_gamma   90.00
#
_symmetry.space_group_name_H-M   'P 1'
#
loop_
_entity.id
_entity.type
_entity.pdbx_description
1 polymer ?
#
loop_
_entity_poly.entity_id
_entity_poly.type
_entity_poly.pdbx_seq_one_letter_code
_entity_poly.pdbx_strand_id
1 'polypeptide(L)'
;MIFGFKEIPHELVILANHDEVAPIRLVGFTQVPVLQLPNGHAFPKANKLLERLVPMFYSNQSVNENLSYDEISFQSVNENLSYDNIIFFGHLRGLTLARDLKWPTKLREYIGYMSDKADIPLLDSMAVY
;
A
#
# COMPACT_ATOMS: atom_id res chain seq x y z
N MET A 1 3.54 -0.41 -1.09
CA MET A 1 2.62 -0.21 -2.24
C MET A 1 3.22 0.73 -3.26
N ILE A 2 3.37 2.02 -2.96
CA ILE A 2 3.88 3.02 -3.92
C ILE A 2 5.22 2.66 -4.58
N PHE A 3 6.15 2.05 -3.83
CA PHE A 3 7.43 1.59 -4.39
C PHE A 3 7.25 0.54 -5.49
N GLY A 4 6.39 -0.47 -5.30
CA GLY A 4 6.09 -1.47 -6.34
C GLY A 4 5.40 -0.86 -7.55
N PHE A 5 4.37 -0.03 -7.34
CA PHE A 5 3.66 0.64 -8.44
C PHE A 5 4.55 1.53 -9.32
N LYS A 6 5.62 2.08 -8.76
CA LYS A 6 6.57 2.95 -9.47
C LYS A 6 7.87 2.23 -9.82
N GLU A 7 7.94 0.93 -9.57
CA GLU A 7 9.13 0.11 -9.80
C GLU A 7 10.39 0.71 -9.16
N ILE A 8 10.23 1.33 -7.99
CA ILE A 8 11.33 1.97 -7.24
C ILE A 8 12.01 0.88 -6.39
N PRO A 9 13.32 0.63 -6.59
CA PRO A 9 14.07 -0.31 -5.78
C PRO A 9 14.06 0.10 -4.29
N HIS A 10 13.78 -0.85 -3.42
CA HIS A 10 13.75 -0.65 -1.98
C HIS A 10 14.04 -1.96 -1.24
N GLU A 11 14.44 -1.84 0.03
CA GLU A 11 14.64 -2.96 0.92
C GLU A 11 13.55 -2.95 2.00
N LEU A 12 12.90 -4.09 2.21
CA LEU A 12 11.95 -4.27 3.29
C LEU A 12 12.67 -4.86 4.51
N VAL A 13 12.82 -4.06 5.56
CA VAL A 13 13.34 -4.51 6.86
C VAL A 13 12.16 -4.79 7.79
N ILE A 14 12.00 -6.05 8.20
CA ILE A 14 10.94 -6.47 9.13
C ILE A 14 11.48 -6.39 10.55
N LEU A 15 10.83 -5.57 11.38
CA LEU A 15 11.13 -5.47 12.81
C LEU A 15 10.23 -6.42 13.61
N ALA A 16 10.77 -6.97 14.70
CA ALA A 16 9.95 -7.71 15.65
C ALA A 16 8.92 -6.78 16.29
N ASN A 17 7.69 -7.26 16.53
CA ASN A 17 6.61 -6.42 17.05
C ASN A 17 6.90 -5.81 18.44
N HIS A 18 7.79 -6.43 19.21
CA HIS A 18 8.23 -5.95 20.54
C HIS A 18 9.56 -5.18 20.49
N ASP A 19 10.13 -4.96 19.31
CA ASP A 19 11.35 -4.18 19.17
C ASP A 19 11.04 -2.68 19.15
N GLU A 20 11.20 -2.08 20.32
CA GLU A 20 11.10 -0.63 20.50
C GLU A 20 12.42 0.08 20.23
N VAL A 21 13.55 -0.63 20.33
CA VAL A 21 14.91 -0.06 20.26
C VAL A 21 15.24 0.40 18.85
N ALA A 22 14.97 -0.43 17.85
CA ALA A 22 15.25 -0.10 16.45
C ALA A 22 14.52 1.16 15.96
N PRO A 23 13.19 1.32 16.11
CA PRO A 23 12.50 2.54 15.67
C PRO A 23 12.89 3.77 16.49
N ILE A 24 13.09 3.65 17.80
CA ILE A 24 13.60 4.76 18.64
C ILE A 24 14.95 5.25 18.12
N ARG A 25 15.87 4.34 17.78
CA ARG A 25 17.19 4.72 17.26
C ARG A 25 17.10 5.46 15.92
N LEU A 26 16.13 5.10 15.08
CA LEU A 26 15.96 5.71 13.75
C LEU A 26 15.26 7.07 13.83
N VAL A 27 14.18 7.17 14.62
CA VAL A 27 13.25 8.31 14.54
C VAL A 27 12.81 8.87 15.89
N GLY A 28 13.35 8.36 17.01
CA GLY A 28 13.15 8.88 18.36
C GLY A 28 11.88 8.39 19.07
N PHE A 29 11.02 7.61 18.40
CA PHE A 29 9.76 7.11 18.95
C PHE A 29 9.46 5.70 18.40
N THR A 30 8.65 4.94 19.13
CA THR A 30 8.23 3.57 18.76
C THR A 30 7.12 3.60 17.70
N GLN A 31 7.49 3.81 16.43
CA GLN A 31 6.55 3.89 15.31
C GLN A 31 7.08 3.19 14.05
N VAL A 32 6.17 2.57 13.30
CA VAL A 32 6.34 2.09 11.92
C VAL A 32 5.16 2.56 11.05
N PRO A 33 5.28 2.60 9.70
CA PRO A 33 6.49 2.38 8.91
C PRO A 33 7.50 3.53 9.03
N VAL A 34 8.79 3.22 8.89
CA VAL A 34 9.89 4.19 8.82
C VAL A 34 10.53 4.09 7.43
N LEU A 35 10.68 5.20 6.72
CA LEU A 35 11.51 5.25 5.51
C LEU A 35 12.89 5.77 5.86
N GLN A 36 13.92 5.00 5.52
CA GLN A 36 15.31 5.45 5.51
C GLN A 36 15.79 5.70 4.08
N LEU A 37 16.40 6.85 3.85
CA LEU A 37 17.05 7.19 2.59
C LEU A 37 18.49 6.65 2.53
N PRO A 38 19.09 6.51 1.34
CA PRO A 38 20.49 6.06 1.21
C PRO A 38 21.52 6.92 1.95
N ASN A 39 21.20 8.19 2.23
CA ASN A 39 22.04 9.10 3.00
C ASN A 39 21.90 8.94 4.53
N GLY A 40 21.14 7.94 4.99
CA GLY A 40 20.92 7.64 6.41
C GLY A 40 19.77 8.40 7.07
N HIS A 41 19.18 9.42 6.43
CA HIS A 41 18.06 10.16 7.00
C HIS A 41 16.80 9.29 7.05
N ALA A 42 16.17 9.21 8.23
CA ALA A 42 14.94 8.47 8.47
C ALA A 42 13.73 9.38 8.73
N PHE A 43 12.56 8.98 8.24
CA PHE A 43 11.30 9.70 8.38
C PHE A 43 10.31 8.93 9.26
N PRO A 44 9.86 9.47 10.42
CA PRO A 44 9.00 8.78 11.39
C PRO A 44 7.58 8.49 10.93
N LYS A 45 6.99 9.41 10.14
CA LYS A 45 5.56 9.40 9.85
C LYS A 45 5.30 9.05 8.40
N ALA A 46 4.47 8.03 8.21
CA ALA A 46 3.87 7.71 6.93
C ALA A 46 3.32 8.97 6.24
N ASN A 47 2.64 9.88 6.95
CA ASN A 47 2.05 11.08 6.33
C ASN A 47 3.09 12.06 5.76
N LYS A 48 4.22 12.29 6.44
CA LYS A 48 5.27 13.19 5.93
C LYS A 48 6.06 12.55 4.78
N LEU A 49 6.19 11.22 4.83
CA LEU A 49 6.66 10.43 3.70
C LEU A 49 5.69 10.54 2.52
N LEU A 50 4.39 10.37 2.77
CA LEU A 50 3.34 10.45 1.78
C LEU A 50 3.32 11.82 1.11
N GLU A 51 3.40 12.92 1.87
CA GLU A 51 3.56 14.30 1.34
C GLU A 51 4.73 14.40 0.34
N ARG A 52 5.85 13.73 0.62
CA ARG A 52 7.01 13.72 -0.29
C ARG A 52 6.82 12.82 -1.51
N LEU A 53 5.94 11.84 -1.39
CA LEU A 53 5.54 10.94 -2.47
C LEU A 53 4.33 11.48 -3.24
N VAL A 54 3.61 12.51 -2.76
CA VAL A 54 2.50 13.18 -3.46
C VAL A 54 2.82 13.49 -4.92
N PRO A 55 3.98 14.10 -5.25
CA PRO A 55 4.35 14.35 -6.65
C PRO A 55 4.54 13.07 -7.48
N MET A 56 4.80 11.93 -6.82
CA MET A 56 4.91 10.64 -7.49
C MET A 56 3.53 10.01 -7.75
N PHE A 57 2.49 10.32 -6.97
CA PHE A 57 1.13 9.83 -7.21
C PHE A 57 0.47 10.49 -8.41
N TYR A 58 0.75 11.77 -8.68
CA TYR A 58 0.26 12.45 -9.87
C TYR A 58 1.16 12.15 -11.08
N SER A 59 0.69 11.30 -11.99
CA SER A 59 1.21 11.31 -13.36
C SER A 59 0.67 12.54 -14.10
N ASN A 60 1.39 13.05 -15.10
CA ASN A 60 0.99 14.21 -15.93
C ASN A 60 -0.21 13.93 -16.87
N GLN A 61 -1.14 13.05 -16.49
CA GLN A 61 -2.36 12.77 -17.26
C GLN A 61 -3.57 12.73 -16.32
N SER A 62 -4.04 13.91 -15.90
CA SER A 62 -5.38 14.05 -15.37
C SER A 62 -6.38 14.02 -16.53
N VAL A 63 -7.18 12.97 -16.64
CA VAL A 63 -8.39 13.02 -17.47
C VAL A 63 -9.57 12.48 -16.64
N ASN A 64 -10.32 13.44 -16.11
CA ASN A 64 -11.79 13.51 -16.06
C ASN A 64 -12.33 13.97 -14.71
N GLU A 65 -12.71 15.25 -14.69
CA GLU A 65 -13.80 15.77 -13.88
C GLU A 65 -15.10 15.10 -14.34
N ASN A 66 -15.98 14.81 -13.38
CA ASN A 66 -17.35 14.27 -13.52
C ASN A 66 -17.50 12.75 -13.49
N LEU A 67 -17.52 12.13 -12.29
CA LEU A 67 -18.26 10.88 -12.10
C LEU A 67 -19.07 10.88 -10.79
N SER A 68 -20.37 10.62 -10.98
CA SER A 68 -21.41 10.39 -9.99
C SER A 68 -21.11 9.17 -9.11
N TYR A 69 -21.61 9.17 -7.87
CA TYR A 69 -21.29 8.25 -6.77
C TYR A 69 -21.68 6.77 -6.94
N ASP A 70 -22.12 6.33 -8.12
CA ASP A 70 -22.73 5.00 -8.31
C ASP A 70 -21.96 4.02 -9.23
N GLU A 71 -20.76 4.38 -9.69
CA GLU A 71 -19.93 3.45 -10.47
C GLU A 71 -18.51 3.35 -9.89
N ILE A 72 -18.29 2.34 -9.06
CA ILE A 72 -16.97 1.70 -8.99
C ILE A 72 -16.81 0.95 -10.32
N SER A 73 -16.60 1.70 -11.40
CA SER A 73 -16.27 1.15 -12.70
C SER A 73 -14.84 0.65 -12.60
N PHE A 74 -14.65 -0.63 -12.92
CA PHE A 74 -13.36 -1.32 -12.95
C PHE A 74 -12.32 -0.62 -13.86
N GLN A 75 -12.75 0.36 -14.67
CA GLN A 75 -11.91 1.17 -15.53
C GLN A 75 -11.28 2.37 -14.82
N SER A 76 -11.88 2.95 -13.77
CA SER A 76 -11.26 4.07 -13.02
C SER A 76 -10.11 3.62 -12.12
N VAL A 77 -10.02 2.31 -11.85
CA VAL A 77 -8.89 1.68 -11.14
C VAL A 77 -7.63 1.61 -12.02
N ASN A 78 -7.77 1.71 -13.35
CA ASN A 78 -6.70 1.39 -14.29
C ASN A 78 -5.83 2.56 -14.75
N GLU A 79 -6.14 3.81 -14.40
CA GLU A 79 -5.33 4.94 -14.88
C GLU A 79 -4.79 5.87 -13.79
N ASN A 80 -5.36 5.85 -12.56
CA ASN A 80 -4.86 6.71 -11.47
C ASN A 80 -4.83 5.96 -10.12
N LEU A 81 -3.62 5.72 -9.60
CA LEU A 81 -3.42 5.23 -8.22
C LEU A 81 -3.90 6.29 -7.23
N SER A 82 -5.16 6.17 -6.80
CA SER A 82 -5.73 7.03 -5.76
C SER A 82 -5.30 6.59 -4.35
N TYR A 83 -5.42 7.53 -3.40
CA TYR A 83 -5.19 7.24 -1.98
C TYR A 83 -6.15 6.17 -1.44
N ASP A 84 -7.39 6.18 -1.90
CA ASP A 84 -8.41 5.20 -1.50
C ASP A 84 -8.02 3.79 -1.90
N ASN A 85 -7.41 3.61 -3.08
CA ASN A 85 -6.92 2.30 -3.53
C ASN A 85 -5.83 1.73 -2.59
N ILE A 86 -4.99 2.58 -2.00
CA ILE A 86 -3.93 2.16 -1.07
C ILE A 86 -4.54 1.66 0.24
N ILE A 87 -5.45 2.45 0.82
CA ILE A 87 -6.12 2.09 2.07
C ILE A 87 -6.98 0.85 1.85
N PHE A 88 -7.76 0.81 0.78
CA PHE A 88 -8.71 -0.26 0.53
C PHE A 88 -8.00 -1.60 0.30
N PHE A 89 -6.97 -1.62 -0.55
CA PHE A 89 -6.17 -2.83 -0.74
C PHE A 89 -5.53 -3.32 0.56
N GLY A 90 -5.01 -2.43 1.41
CA GLY A 90 -4.40 -2.81 2.69
C GLY A 90 -5.36 -3.63 3.57
N HIS A 91 -6.62 -3.19 3.67
CA HIS A 91 -7.65 -3.92 4.41
C HIS A 91 -8.01 -5.24 3.73
N LEU A 92 -8.27 -5.23 2.42
CA LEU A 92 -8.67 -6.44 1.69
C LEU A 92 -7.58 -7.52 1.71
N ARG A 93 -6.31 -7.12 1.57
CA ARG A 93 -5.17 -8.03 1.70
C ARG A 93 -5.16 -8.68 3.08
N GLY A 94 -5.41 -7.93 4.15
CA GLY A 94 -5.51 -8.49 5.50
C GLY A 94 -6.58 -9.58 5.62
N LEU A 95 -7.73 -9.38 4.96
CA LEU A 95 -8.82 -10.35 4.94
C LEU A 95 -8.48 -11.64 4.18
N THR A 96 -7.47 -11.66 3.31
CA THR A 96 -7.02 -12.91 2.65
C THR A 96 -6.44 -13.94 3.62
N LEU A 97 -6.17 -13.54 4.87
CA LEU A 97 -5.77 -14.46 5.95
C LEU A 97 -6.96 -15.29 6.48
N ALA A 98 -8.21 -14.87 6.24
CA ALA A 98 -9.39 -15.59 6.69
C ALA A 98 -9.83 -16.61 5.62
N ARG A 99 -9.64 -17.90 5.89
CA ARG A 99 -9.79 -18.96 4.88
C ARG A 99 -11.20 -19.11 4.32
N ASP A 100 -12.22 -18.98 5.15
CA ASP A 100 -13.62 -19.31 4.78
C ASP A 100 -14.40 -18.12 4.20
N LEU A 101 -13.71 -17.01 3.90
CA LEU A 101 -14.34 -15.83 3.33
C LEU A 101 -14.72 -16.08 1.86
N LYS A 102 -16.01 -15.92 1.54
CA LYS A 102 -16.51 -16.02 0.16
C LYS A 102 -16.28 -14.71 -0.57
N TRP A 103 -15.30 -14.69 -1.46
CA TRP A 103 -14.95 -13.51 -2.24
C TRP A 103 -15.82 -13.37 -3.50
N PRO A 104 -16.45 -12.20 -3.74
CA PRO A 104 -17.00 -11.86 -5.05
C PRO A 104 -15.88 -11.85 -6.11
N THR A 105 -16.12 -12.43 -7.29
CA THR A 105 -15.11 -12.62 -8.35
C THR A 105 -14.35 -11.33 -8.68
N LYS A 106 -15.08 -10.25 -8.98
CA LYS A 106 -14.49 -8.94 -9.31
C LYS A 106 -13.58 -8.39 -8.20
N LEU A 107 -13.96 -8.62 -6.94
CA LEU A 107 -13.18 -8.16 -5.80
C LEU A 107 -11.90 -8.98 -5.66
N ARG A 108 -11.97 -10.29 -5.90
CA ARG A 108 -10.79 -11.16 -5.90
C ARG A 108 -9.82 -10.81 -7.02
N GLU A 109 -10.33 -10.53 -8.22
CA GLU A 109 -9.53 -10.05 -9.36
C GLU A 109 -8.84 -8.73 -9.04
N TYR A 110 -9.55 -7.76 -8.44
CA TYR A 110 -8.96 -6.50 -7.99
C TYR A 110 -7.82 -6.71 -6.99
N ILE A 111 -8.02 -7.56 -5.98
CA ILE A 111 -6.99 -7.87 -4.97
C ILE A 111 -5.77 -8.51 -5.62
N GLY A 112 -5.96 -9.44 -6.56
CA GLY A 112 -4.87 -10.05 -7.33
C GLY A 112 -4.11 -9.02 -8.16
N TYR A 113 -4.81 -8.20 -8.92
CA TYR A 113 -4.20 -7.13 -9.72
C TYR A 113 -3.37 -6.17 -8.87
N MET A 114 -3.91 -5.72 -7.73
CA MET A 114 -3.22 -4.80 -6.83
C MET A 114 -2.01 -5.46 -6.14
N SER A 115 -2.10 -6.74 -5.80
CA SER A 115 -0.97 -7.53 -5.27
C SER A 115 0.20 -7.56 -6.25
N ASP A 116 -0.09 -7.90 -7.52
CA ASP A 116 0.91 -8.02 -8.55
C ASP A 116 1.55 -6.66 -8.88
N LYS A 117 0.73 -5.60 -9.02
CA LYS A 117 1.22 -4.25 -9.34
C LYS A 117 1.95 -3.58 -8.19
N ALA A 118 1.57 -3.86 -6.95
CA ALA A 118 2.21 -3.29 -5.78
C ALA A 118 3.46 -4.06 -5.34
N ASP A 119 3.72 -5.22 -5.95
CA ASP A 119 4.74 -6.21 -5.53
C ASP A 119 4.57 -6.59 -4.05
N ILE A 120 3.33 -6.94 -3.66
CA ILE A 120 2.98 -7.30 -2.29
C ILE A 120 2.19 -8.61 -2.31
N PRO A 121 2.75 -9.71 -1.81
CA PRO A 121 2.08 -11.02 -1.87
C PRO A 121 0.83 -11.04 -1.01
N LEU A 122 -0.19 -11.79 -1.42
CA LEU A 122 -1.37 -12.08 -0.60
C LEU A 122 -1.06 -13.06 0.53
N LEU A 123 -1.98 -13.19 1.49
CA LEU A 123 -1.82 -14.05 2.67
C LEU A 123 -2.50 -15.41 2.54
N ASP A 124 -3.01 -15.76 1.35
CA ASP A 124 -3.82 -16.97 1.13
C ASP A 124 -3.09 -18.26 1.55
N SER A 125 -1.76 -18.33 1.37
CA SER A 125 -0.93 -19.48 1.75
C SER A 125 -0.79 -19.67 3.26
N MET A 126 -1.08 -18.63 4.05
CA MET A 126 -1.04 -18.63 5.51
C MET A 126 -2.44 -18.56 6.13
N ALA A 127 -3.50 -18.66 5.32
CA ALA A 127 -4.86 -18.42 5.79
C ALA A 127 -5.27 -19.43 6.86
N VAL A 128 -5.88 -18.94 7.94
CA VAL A 128 -6.35 -19.71 9.11
C VAL A 128 -7.85 -19.48 9.35
N TYR A 129 -8.42 -20.30 10.24
CA TYR A 129 -9.83 -20.29 10.62
C TYR A 129 -10.10 -19.38 11.81
#